data_AF-A0A6B2Z7F6-F1
#
_entry.id   AF-A0A6B2Z7F6-F1
#
_cell.length_a   1.000
_cell.length_b   1.000
_cell.length_c   1.000
_cell.angle_alpha   90.00
_cell.angle_beta   90.00
_cell.angle_gamma   90.00
#
_symmetry.space_group_name_H-M   'P 1'
#
loop_
_entity.id
_entity.type
_entity.pdbx_description
1 polymer ?
#
loop_
_entity_poly.entity_id
_entity_poly.type
_entity_poly.pdbx_seq_one_letter_code
_entity_poly.pdbx_strand_id
1 'polypeptide(L)'
;MTKQERATRTRWSLIRSAAVVFEQHGYAQARLTLISSGAGVSTGALHFHFENKAAVAEAVVVEASRGLREMSNTIRRRTDTALQALVDSSHALAERLREDPVSRAGFRLSCDAERTTAPDLRVEWHHRVRELLDEAAAAGTLADDVSHEDAASATVAATAGFEVLGRHDSVWLSPYMLTGFWRLLLPRLAAPHTLPLMDPAGTGAVASTRIPAPTAFAADAAEVSSQEAVPTAVAEVT
;
A
#
# COMPACT_ATOMS: atom_id res chain seq x y z
N MET A 1 -17.73 -19.38 -9.48
CA MET A 1 -16.41 -19.07 -8.89
C MET A 1 -15.39 -20.05 -9.45
N THR A 2 -14.40 -19.56 -10.18
CA THR A 2 -13.35 -20.40 -10.77
C THR A 2 -12.40 -20.95 -9.69
N LYS A 3 -11.66 -22.02 -10.01
CA LYS A 3 -10.64 -22.58 -9.11
C LYS A 3 -9.59 -21.52 -8.71
N GLN A 4 -9.26 -20.63 -9.65
CA GLN A 4 -8.32 -19.53 -9.46
C GLN A 4 -8.86 -18.47 -8.50
N GLU A 5 -10.11 -18.03 -8.66
CA GLU A 5 -10.75 -17.07 -7.74
C GLU A 5 -10.77 -17.60 -6.29
N ARG A 6 -11.08 -18.89 -6.12
CA ARG A 6 -11.07 -19.51 -4.79
C ARG A 6 -9.66 -19.54 -4.19
N ALA A 7 -8.64 -19.87 -4.98
CA ALA A 7 -7.25 -19.88 -4.53
C ALA A 7 -6.77 -18.48 -4.13
N THR A 8 -7.08 -17.45 -4.92
CA THR A 8 -6.74 -16.05 -4.60
C THR A 8 -7.42 -15.58 -3.33
N ARG A 9 -8.72 -15.87 -3.15
CA ARG A 9 -9.46 -15.50 -1.95
C ARG A 9 -8.90 -16.17 -0.69
N THR A 10 -8.57 -17.45 -0.77
CA THR A 10 -7.94 -18.18 0.34
C THR A 10 -6.56 -17.61 0.68
N ARG A 11 -5.73 -17.34 -0.33
CA ARG A 11 -4.42 -16.72 -0.14
C ARG A 11 -4.54 -15.36 0.57
N TRP A 12 -5.49 -14.52 0.16
CA TRP A 12 -5.74 -13.24 0.81
C TRP A 12 -6.24 -13.38 2.25
N SER A 13 -7.15 -14.32 2.52
CA SER A 13 -7.62 -14.63 3.88
C SER A 13 -6.46 -15.03 4.80
N LEU A 14 -5.55 -15.88 4.29
CA LEU A 14 -4.34 -16.28 5.00
C LEU A 14 -3.41 -15.11 5.30
N ILE A 15 -3.18 -14.21 4.33
CA ILE A 15 -2.33 -13.03 4.52
C ILE A 15 -2.92 -12.08 5.57
N ARG A 16 -4.22 -11.82 5.51
CA ARG A 16 -4.90 -10.96 6.48
C ARG A 16 -4.88 -11.57 7.89
N SER A 17 -5.16 -12.87 8.01
CA SER A 17 -5.05 -13.60 9.27
C SER A 17 -3.62 -13.56 9.82
N ALA A 18 -2.63 -13.76 8.96
CA ALA A 18 -1.22 -13.70 9.32
C ALA A 18 -0.83 -12.33 9.86
N ALA A 19 -1.26 -11.26 9.19
CA ALA A 19 -1.00 -9.89 9.64
C ALA A 19 -1.51 -9.64 11.07
N VAL A 20 -2.73 -10.08 11.38
CA VAL A 20 -3.30 -9.98 12.73
C VAL A 20 -2.50 -10.81 13.75
N VAL A 21 -2.15 -12.05 13.42
CA VAL A 21 -1.37 -12.93 14.31
C VAL A 21 0.03 -12.36 14.57
N PHE A 22 0.71 -11.83 13.54
CA PHE A 22 2.01 -11.18 13.68
C PHE A 22 1.93 -9.89 14.47
N GLU A 23 0.85 -9.12 14.34
CA GLU A 23 0.62 -7.92 15.13
C GLU A 23 0.48 -8.23 16.63
N GLN A 24 -0.25 -9.30 16.97
CA GLN A 24 -0.56 -9.68 18.35
C GLN A 24 0.60 -10.39 19.06
N HIS A 25 1.30 -11.28 18.35
CA HIS A 25 2.30 -12.16 18.96
C HIS A 25 3.75 -11.83 18.56
N GLY A 26 3.94 -10.94 17.58
CA GLY A 26 5.22 -10.77 16.91
C GLY A 26 5.58 -11.98 16.04
N TYR A 27 6.61 -11.81 15.20
CA TYR A 27 7.03 -12.87 14.29
C TYR A 27 7.48 -14.13 15.03
N ALA A 28 8.31 -13.99 16.07
CA ALA A 28 8.91 -15.14 16.77
C ALA A 28 7.86 -16.09 17.36
N GLN A 29 6.84 -15.55 18.04
CA GLN A 29 5.83 -16.35 18.74
C GLN A 29 4.60 -16.68 17.87
N ALA A 30 4.44 -16.07 16.70
CA ALA A 30 3.39 -16.41 15.76
C ALA A 30 3.48 -17.87 15.29
N ARG A 31 2.33 -18.57 15.33
CA ARG A 31 2.18 -19.98 14.95
C ARG A 31 1.33 -20.11 13.69
N LEU A 32 1.76 -20.94 12.74
CA LEU A 32 1.02 -21.20 11.50
C LEU A 32 -0.40 -21.73 11.75
N THR A 33 -0.61 -22.47 12.85
CA THR A 33 -1.92 -22.98 13.26
C THR A 33 -2.91 -21.88 13.65
N LEU A 34 -2.43 -20.79 14.27
CA LEU A 34 -3.27 -19.61 14.57
C LEU A 34 -3.65 -18.89 13.27
N ILE A 35 -2.71 -18.82 12.32
CA ILE A 35 -2.94 -18.19 11.01
C ILE A 35 -3.99 -18.97 10.21
N SER A 36 -3.85 -20.29 10.09
CA SER A 36 -4.81 -21.13 9.35
C SER A 36 -6.19 -21.09 9.99
N SER A 37 -6.27 -21.18 11.32
CA SER A 37 -7.51 -21.07 12.09
C SER A 37 -8.19 -19.72 11.89
N GLY A 38 -7.46 -18.61 12.00
CA GLY A 38 -8.01 -17.26 11.78
C GLY A 38 -8.46 -17.00 10.34
N ALA A 39 -7.88 -17.70 9.37
CA ALA A 39 -8.27 -17.63 7.96
C ALA A 39 -9.45 -18.56 7.60
N GLY A 40 -9.89 -19.41 8.54
CA GLY A 40 -10.97 -20.39 8.33
C GLY A 40 -10.56 -21.56 7.43
N VAL A 41 -9.27 -21.93 7.40
CA VAL A 41 -8.75 -23.00 6.54
C VAL A 41 -7.91 -24.01 7.33
N SER A 42 -7.72 -25.20 6.76
CA SER A 42 -6.87 -26.22 7.38
C SER A 42 -5.38 -25.85 7.29
N THR A 43 -4.57 -26.40 8.19
CA THR A 43 -3.11 -26.26 8.14
C THR A 43 -2.53 -26.80 6.82
N GLY A 44 -3.09 -27.89 6.28
CA GLY A 44 -2.71 -28.39 4.96
C GLY A 44 -3.01 -27.41 3.83
N ALA A 45 -4.14 -26.70 3.88
CA ALA A 45 -4.47 -25.65 2.91
C ALA A 45 -3.53 -24.44 3.03
N LEU A 46 -3.08 -24.09 4.24
CA LEU A 46 -2.02 -23.08 4.42
C LEU A 46 -0.73 -23.50 3.74
N HIS A 47 -0.26 -24.74 3.99
CA HIS A 47 0.97 -25.26 3.39
C HIS A 47 0.91 -25.38 1.87
N PHE A 48 -0.28 -25.54 1.30
CA PHE A 48 -0.48 -25.45 -0.15
C PHE A 48 -0.17 -24.05 -0.71
N HIS A 49 -0.39 -22.98 0.06
CA HIS A 49 -0.15 -21.60 -0.38
C HIS A 49 1.20 -21.03 0.06
N PHE A 50 1.76 -21.51 1.17
CA PHE A 50 2.98 -21.02 1.78
C PHE A 50 3.78 -22.16 2.37
N GLU A 51 5.04 -22.29 1.95
CA GLU A 51 5.92 -23.38 2.39
C GLU A 51 6.18 -23.32 3.90
N ASN A 52 6.45 -22.12 4.42
CA ASN A 52 6.87 -21.92 5.81
C ASN A 52 6.41 -20.54 6.34
N LYS A 53 6.67 -20.27 7.63
CA LYS A 53 6.29 -18.99 8.27
C LYS A 53 6.94 -17.76 7.64
N ALA A 54 8.17 -17.88 7.14
CA ALA A 54 8.86 -16.78 6.47
C ALA A 54 8.16 -16.42 5.15
N ALA A 55 7.74 -17.41 4.36
CA ALA A 55 6.98 -17.18 3.12
C ALA A 55 5.63 -16.49 3.38
N VAL A 56 4.97 -16.77 4.52
CA VAL A 56 3.74 -16.05 4.92
C VAL A 56 4.06 -14.60 5.29
N ALA A 57 5.13 -14.37 6.07
CA ALA A 57 5.54 -13.02 6.47
C ALA A 57 5.98 -12.18 5.27
N GLU A 58 6.75 -12.75 4.35
CA GLU A 58 7.12 -12.09 3.09
C GLU A 58 5.88 -11.70 2.29
N ALA A 59 4.88 -12.59 2.18
CA ALA A 59 3.64 -12.26 1.51
C ALA A 59 2.89 -11.09 2.17
N VAL A 60 2.90 -10.98 3.50
CA VAL A 60 2.34 -9.82 4.20
C VAL A 60 3.09 -8.53 3.82
N VAL A 61 4.43 -8.56 3.78
CA VAL A 61 5.26 -7.41 3.40
C VAL A 61 5.02 -7.00 1.94
N VAL A 62 5.00 -7.98 1.02
CA VAL A 62 4.71 -7.75 -0.40
C VAL A 62 3.33 -7.13 -0.61
N GLU A 63 2.32 -7.59 0.11
CA GLU A 63 0.96 -7.03 0.03
C GLU A 63 0.87 -5.61 0.60
N ALA A 64 1.55 -5.33 1.72
CA ALA A 64 1.63 -3.99 2.28
C ALA A 64 2.34 -3.03 1.31
N SER A 65 3.45 -3.47 0.71
CA SER A 65 4.25 -2.72 -0.26
C SER A 65 3.44 -2.43 -1.53
N ARG A 66 2.69 -3.42 -2.03
CA ARG A 66 1.72 -3.22 -3.12
C ARG A 66 0.69 -2.15 -2.78
N GLY A 67 0.08 -2.24 -1.60
CA GLY A 67 -0.90 -1.27 -1.13
C GLY A 67 -0.34 0.15 -1.01
N LEU A 68 0.90 0.29 -0.55
CA LEU A 68 1.62 1.57 -0.47
C LEU A 68 1.82 2.21 -1.85
N ARG A 69 2.25 1.42 -2.85
CA ARG A 69 2.42 1.90 -4.24
C ARG A 69 1.09 2.29 -4.87
N GLU A 70 0.09 1.42 -4.77
CA GLU A 70 -1.23 1.66 -5.36
C GLU A 70 -1.87 2.94 -4.81
N MET A 71 -1.78 3.14 -3.49
CA MET A 71 -2.21 4.36 -2.81
C MET A 71 -1.46 5.59 -3.34
N SER A 72 -0.13 5.57 -3.29
CA SER A 72 0.72 6.70 -3.68
C SER A 72 0.53 7.10 -5.15
N ASN A 73 0.37 6.12 -6.03
CA ASN A 73 0.11 6.33 -7.45
C ASN A 73 -1.31 6.89 -7.69
N THR A 74 -2.30 6.43 -6.92
CA THR A 74 -3.67 6.92 -7.05
C THR A 74 -3.80 8.37 -6.60
N ILE A 75 -3.19 8.72 -5.47
CA ILE A 75 -3.15 10.10 -4.95
C ILE A 75 -2.47 11.00 -5.98
N ARG A 76 -1.29 10.61 -6.46
CA ARG A 76 -0.56 11.40 -7.45
C ARG A 76 -1.34 11.71 -8.73
N ARG A 77 -2.14 10.77 -9.22
CA ARG A 77 -2.99 10.97 -10.41
C ARG A 77 -4.18 11.91 -10.17
N ARG A 78 -4.54 12.14 -8.91
CA ARG A 78 -5.74 12.90 -8.50
C ARG A 78 -5.41 14.27 -7.92
N THR A 79 -4.14 14.60 -7.80
CA THR A 79 -3.68 15.83 -7.17
C THR A 79 -2.90 16.66 -8.18
N ASP A 80 -3.18 17.96 -8.22
CA ASP A 80 -2.63 18.88 -9.21
C ASP A 80 -1.14 19.20 -8.98
N THR A 81 -0.69 19.15 -7.72
CA THR A 81 0.71 19.44 -7.36
C THR A 81 1.37 18.26 -6.66
N ALA A 82 2.67 18.08 -6.91
CA ALA A 82 3.47 17.05 -6.26
C ALA A 82 3.54 17.25 -4.74
N LEU A 83 3.59 18.51 -4.29
CA LEU A 83 3.61 18.87 -2.88
C LEU A 83 2.29 18.53 -2.17
N GLN A 84 1.14 18.79 -2.80
CA GLN A 84 -0.14 18.35 -2.24
C GLN A 84 -0.26 16.81 -2.26
N ALA A 85 0.27 16.14 -3.30
CA ALA A 85 0.30 14.68 -3.34
C ALA A 85 1.13 14.08 -2.19
N LEU A 86 2.18 14.78 -1.75
CA LEU A 86 2.97 14.40 -0.58
C LEU A 86 2.17 14.52 0.72
N VAL A 87 1.46 15.65 0.90
CA VAL A 87 0.55 15.87 2.04
C VAL A 87 -0.50 14.75 2.08
N ASP A 88 -1.21 14.54 0.97
CA ASP A 88 -2.27 13.54 0.85
C ASP A 88 -1.73 12.11 1.09
N SER A 89 -0.55 11.79 0.55
CA SER A 89 0.08 10.47 0.74
C SER A 89 0.44 10.20 2.20
N SER A 90 0.86 11.22 2.95
CA SER A 90 1.17 11.06 4.38
C SER A 90 -0.09 10.81 5.22
N HIS A 91 -1.20 11.51 4.92
CA HIS A 91 -2.50 11.30 5.57
C HIS A 91 -3.04 9.90 5.26
N ALA A 92 -2.97 9.48 3.99
CA ALA A 92 -3.41 8.15 3.57
C ALA A 92 -2.55 7.04 4.20
N LEU A 93 -1.23 7.24 4.32
CA LEU A 93 -0.36 6.30 5.01
C LEU A 93 -0.75 6.16 6.49
N ALA A 94 -0.98 7.28 7.18
CA ALA A 94 -1.39 7.25 8.59
C ALA A 94 -2.77 6.59 8.79
N GLU A 95 -3.72 6.81 7.89
CA GLU A 95 -5.01 6.12 7.90
C GLU A 95 -4.84 4.60 7.71
N ARG A 96 -4.06 4.17 6.72
CA ARG A 96 -3.77 2.75 6.52
C ARG A 96 -3.11 2.11 7.73
N LEU A 97 -2.14 2.78 8.34
CA LEU A 97 -1.51 2.29 9.56
C LEU A 97 -2.50 2.20 10.73
N ARG A 98 -3.53 3.05 10.76
CA ARG A 98 -4.58 2.99 11.80
C ARG A 98 -5.59 1.86 11.55
N GLU A 99 -5.93 1.57 10.30
CA GLU A 99 -7.11 0.76 9.96
C GLU A 99 -6.77 -0.61 9.36
N ASP A 100 -5.62 -0.75 8.70
CA ASP A 100 -5.25 -1.96 7.98
C ASP A 100 -4.15 -2.76 8.71
N PRO A 101 -4.47 -3.94 9.27
CA PRO A 101 -3.48 -4.78 9.94
C PRO A 101 -2.40 -5.27 8.97
N VAL A 102 -2.69 -5.43 7.67
CA VAL A 102 -1.68 -5.86 6.67
C VAL A 102 -0.61 -4.79 6.52
N SER A 103 -1.03 -3.51 6.39
CA SER A 103 -0.11 -2.39 6.36
C SER A 103 0.74 -2.32 7.64
N ARG A 104 0.12 -2.35 8.83
CA ARG A 104 0.89 -2.33 10.10
C ARG A 104 1.87 -3.49 10.23
N ALA A 105 1.43 -4.72 9.99
CA ALA A 105 2.27 -5.89 10.09
C ALA A 105 3.40 -5.84 9.06
N GLY A 106 3.13 -5.41 7.82
CA GLY A 106 4.12 -5.22 6.78
C GLY A 106 5.23 -4.25 7.19
N PHE A 107 4.87 -3.05 7.68
CA PHE A 107 5.85 -2.06 8.15
C PHE A 107 6.67 -2.53 9.36
N ARG A 108 6.12 -3.41 10.21
CA ARG A 108 6.86 -4.01 11.34
C ARG A 108 7.81 -5.11 10.86
N LEU A 109 7.35 -5.96 9.94
CA LEU A 109 8.11 -7.10 9.41
C LEU A 109 9.23 -6.67 8.46
N SER A 110 9.05 -5.59 7.69
CA SER A 110 10.03 -5.13 6.70
C SER A 110 11.35 -4.64 7.29
N CYS A 111 11.37 -4.33 8.59
CA CYS A 111 12.55 -3.80 9.29
C CYS A 111 13.48 -4.89 9.80
N ASP A 112 12.98 -6.12 9.87
CA ASP A 112 13.74 -7.29 10.29
C ASP A 112 14.41 -7.88 9.03
N ALA A 113 15.28 -7.07 8.41
CA ALA A 113 15.83 -7.27 7.06
C ALA A 113 16.59 -8.60 6.87
N GLU A 114 17.03 -9.22 7.95
CA GLU A 114 17.67 -10.56 7.92
C GLU A 114 16.68 -11.68 7.53
N ARG A 115 15.38 -11.40 7.51
CA ARG A 115 14.32 -12.42 7.45
C ARG A 115 13.44 -12.35 6.21
N THR A 116 13.58 -11.31 5.38
CA THR A 116 12.74 -11.10 4.20
C THR A 116 13.55 -10.61 3.00
N THR A 117 13.24 -11.16 1.84
CA THR A 117 13.69 -10.68 0.52
C THR A 117 12.85 -9.54 -0.01
N ALA A 118 11.76 -9.17 0.68
CA ALA A 118 10.87 -8.10 0.26
C ALA A 118 11.46 -6.71 0.57
N PRO A 119 11.04 -5.66 -0.18
CA PRO A 119 11.52 -4.30 0.03
C PRO A 119 11.20 -3.78 1.44
N ASP A 120 12.12 -3.00 2.02
CA ASP A 120 11.81 -2.24 3.23
C ASP A 120 10.79 -1.14 2.91
N LEU A 121 9.58 -1.23 3.48
CA LEU A 121 8.53 -0.24 3.26
C LEU A 121 8.92 1.18 3.71
N ARG A 122 9.83 1.33 4.68
CA ARG A 122 10.32 2.67 5.06
C ARG A 122 11.17 3.27 3.95
N VAL A 123 12.02 2.45 3.33
CA VAL A 123 12.85 2.85 2.20
C VAL A 123 11.97 3.17 0.99
N GLU A 124 10.95 2.36 0.74
CA GLU A 124 9.96 2.63 -0.32
C GLU A 124 9.20 3.94 -0.10
N TRP A 125 8.73 4.20 1.14
CA TRP A 125 8.13 5.48 1.50
C TRP A 125 9.10 6.65 1.31
N HIS A 126 10.35 6.49 1.76
CA HIS A 126 11.39 7.50 1.62
C HIS A 126 11.68 7.85 0.15
N HIS A 127 11.80 6.85 -0.72
CA HIS A 127 11.93 7.07 -2.16
C HIS A 127 10.74 7.85 -2.70
N ARG A 128 9.52 7.49 -2.27
CA ARG A 128 8.32 8.19 -2.73
C ARG A 128 8.28 9.66 -2.33
N VAL A 129 8.70 9.97 -1.11
CA VAL A 129 8.80 11.37 -0.63
C VAL A 129 9.80 12.16 -1.47
N ARG A 130 10.98 11.57 -1.74
CA ARG A 130 12.01 12.21 -2.58
C ARG A 130 11.50 12.50 -3.99
N GLU A 131 10.89 11.51 -4.64
CA GLU A 131 10.31 11.69 -5.99
C GLU A 131 9.32 12.85 -6.05
N LEU A 132 8.43 12.97 -5.05
CA LEU A 132 7.43 14.03 -5.01
C LEU A 132 8.06 15.42 -4.77
N LEU A 133 9.12 15.50 -3.95
CA LEU A 133 9.83 16.75 -3.72
C LEU A 133 10.64 17.18 -4.95
N ASP A 134 11.32 16.24 -5.61
CA ASP A 134 12.06 16.52 -6.85
C ASP A 134 11.11 16.98 -7.96
N GLU A 135 9.93 16.37 -8.06
CA GLU A 135 8.91 16.81 -9.01
C GLU A 135 8.30 18.17 -8.64
N ALA A 136 8.10 18.45 -7.35
CA ALA A 136 7.64 19.75 -6.89
C ALA A 136 8.65 20.87 -7.26
N ALA A 137 9.93 20.58 -7.10
CA ALA A 137 11.01 21.50 -7.45
C ALA A 137 11.12 21.71 -8.96
N ALA A 138 11.06 20.63 -9.75
CA ALA A 138 11.05 20.72 -11.21
C ALA A 138 9.87 21.55 -11.74
N ALA A 139 8.74 21.53 -11.04
CA ALA A 139 7.56 22.33 -11.34
C ALA A 139 7.60 23.77 -10.78
N GLY A 140 8.66 24.16 -10.06
CA GLY A 140 8.78 25.49 -9.42
C GLY A 140 7.81 25.71 -8.26
N THR A 141 7.26 24.64 -7.69
CA THR A 141 6.27 24.71 -6.58
C THR A 141 6.90 24.61 -5.19
N LEU A 142 8.20 24.30 -5.14
CA LEU A 142 9.01 24.31 -3.92
C LEU A 142 9.68 25.68 -3.74
N ALA A 143 9.91 26.10 -2.49
CA ALA A 143 10.61 27.33 -2.16
C ALA A 143 12.10 27.26 -2.57
N ASP A 144 12.62 28.35 -3.15
CA ASP A 144 13.99 28.41 -3.70
C ASP A 144 15.10 28.30 -2.63
N ASP A 145 14.79 28.60 -1.37
CA ASP A 145 15.74 28.57 -0.24
C ASP A 145 15.80 27.22 0.48
N VAL A 146 15.06 26.21 0.00
CA VAL A 146 14.96 24.90 0.66
C VAL A 146 15.80 23.84 -0.05
N SER A 147 16.69 23.21 0.70
CA SER A 147 17.36 21.97 0.29
C SER A 147 16.36 20.83 0.15
N HIS A 148 16.30 20.22 -1.03
CA HIS A 148 15.40 19.07 -1.29
C HIS A 148 15.74 17.89 -0.38
N GLU A 149 17.03 17.67 -0.12
CA GLU A 149 17.51 16.58 0.72
C GLU A 149 17.07 16.78 2.18
N ASP A 150 17.17 18.01 2.69
CA ASP A 150 16.75 18.33 4.05
C ASP A 150 15.22 18.25 4.19
N ALA A 151 14.48 18.73 3.18
CA ALA A 151 13.02 18.61 3.13
C ALA A 151 12.57 17.14 3.13
N ALA A 152 13.22 16.29 2.34
CA ALA A 152 12.94 14.86 2.29
C ALA A 152 13.25 14.20 3.63
N SER A 153 14.42 14.49 4.19
CA SER A 153 14.88 13.93 5.46
C SER A 153 13.97 14.33 6.62
N ALA A 154 13.57 15.60 6.70
CA ALA A 154 12.64 16.09 7.71
C ALA A 154 11.26 15.42 7.58
N THR A 155 10.73 15.32 6.37
CA THR A 155 9.43 14.69 6.11
C THR A 155 9.43 13.20 6.45
N VAL A 156 10.48 12.49 6.07
CA VAL A 156 10.62 11.05 6.34
C VAL A 156 10.86 10.78 7.82
N ALA A 157 11.70 11.58 8.47
CA ALA A 157 11.92 11.47 9.92
C ALA A 157 10.62 11.70 10.70
N ALA A 158 9.85 12.74 10.35
CA ALA A 158 8.58 13.04 11.00
C ALA A 158 7.54 11.93 10.80
N THR A 159 7.36 11.46 9.56
CA THR A 159 6.39 10.41 9.23
C THR A 159 6.78 9.05 9.82
N ALA A 160 8.06 8.70 9.85
CA ALA A 160 8.55 7.53 10.58
C ALA A 160 8.33 7.66 12.09
N GLY A 161 8.53 8.86 12.66
CA GLY A 161 8.20 9.17 14.05
C GLY A 161 6.73 8.94 14.37
N PHE A 162 5.82 9.44 13.53
CA PHE A 162 4.38 9.20 13.67
C PHE A 162 4.02 7.72 13.58
N GLU A 163 4.65 6.97 12.66
CA GLU A 163 4.46 5.52 12.56
C GLU A 163 4.87 4.81 13.84
N VAL A 164 6.06 5.12 14.39
CA VAL A 164 6.60 4.47 15.59
C VAL A 164 5.79 4.81 16.84
N LEU A 165 5.49 6.11 17.06
CA LEU A 165 4.71 6.58 18.20
C LEU A 165 3.24 6.08 18.10
N GLY A 166 2.72 6.04 16.88
CA GLY A 166 1.40 5.54 16.52
C GLY A 166 1.12 4.09 16.90
N ARG A 167 2.16 3.29 17.13
CA ARG A 167 2.02 1.87 17.50
C ARG A 167 1.39 1.67 18.87
N HIS A 168 1.58 2.63 19.78
CA HIS A 168 1.09 2.57 21.15
C HIS A 168 -0.04 3.55 21.40
N ASP A 169 -0.02 4.68 20.69
CA ASP A 169 -1.03 5.72 20.79
C ASP A 169 -1.44 6.20 19.40
N SER A 170 -2.65 5.82 18.99
CA SER A 170 -3.21 6.13 17.67
C SER A 170 -3.43 7.62 17.45
N VAL A 171 -3.37 8.46 18.50
CA VAL A 171 -3.43 9.93 18.37
C VAL A 171 -2.31 10.45 17.46
N TRP A 172 -1.11 9.84 17.48
CA TRP A 172 0.00 10.22 16.61
C TRP A 172 -0.26 10.00 15.12
N LEU A 173 -1.19 9.11 14.78
CA LEU A 173 -1.64 8.85 13.40
C LEU A 173 -2.97 9.55 13.09
N SER A 174 -3.42 10.47 13.95
CA SER A 174 -4.66 11.21 13.72
C SER A 174 -4.48 12.26 12.63
N PRO A 175 -5.55 12.57 11.86
CA PRO A 175 -5.55 13.68 10.91
C PRO A 175 -5.14 15.00 11.56
N TYR A 176 -5.49 15.21 12.85
CA TYR A 176 -5.12 16.41 13.60
C TYR A 176 -3.60 16.58 13.72
N MET A 177 -2.88 15.53 14.12
CA MET A 177 -1.42 15.58 14.28
C MET A 177 -0.71 15.84 12.95
N LEU A 178 -1.14 15.15 11.89
CA LEU A 178 -0.57 15.34 10.56
C LEU A 178 -0.89 16.72 9.97
N THR A 179 -2.11 17.21 10.16
CA THR A 179 -2.49 18.58 9.74
C THR A 179 -1.63 19.62 10.46
N GLY A 180 -1.40 19.43 11.77
CA GLY A 180 -0.52 20.29 12.56
C GLY A 180 0.91 20.31 12.02
N PHE A 181 1.46 19.14 11.70
CA PHE A 181 2.77 19.02 11.07
C PHE A 181 2.85 19.75 9.72
N TRP A 182 1.89 19.55 8.82
CA TRP A 182 1.89 20.21 7.51
C TRP A 182 1.66 21.72 7.60
N ARG A 183 0.86 22.19 8.56
CA ARG A 183 0.71 23.64 8.83
C ARG A 183 2.03 24.30 9.22
N LEU A 184 2.92 23.57 9.89
CA LEU A 184 4.24 24.06 10.26
C LEU A 184 5.24 23.98 9.10
N LEU A 185 5.17 22.91 8.30
CA LEU A 185 6.19 22.62 7.29
C LEU A 185 5.90 23.29 5.94
N LEU A 186 4.64 23.35 5.49
CA LEU A 186 4.27 23.92 4.18
C LEU A 186 4.71 25.37 3.97
N PRO A 187 4.63 26.29 4.95
CA PRO A 187 5.11 27.66 4.77
C PRO A 187 6.60 27.78 4.48
N ARG A 188 7.38 26.74 4.79
CA ARG A 188 8.81 26.66 4.43
C ARG A 188 9.02 25.94 3.12
N LEU A 189 8.24 24.88 2.84
CA LEU A 189 8.43 24.08 1.63
C LEU A 189 7.82 24.69 0.37
N ALA A 190 6.64 25.29 0.45
CA ALA A 190 5.91 25.74 -0.73
C ALA A 190 6.42 27.08 -1.23
N ALA A 191 6.53 27.23 -2.55
CA ALA A 191 6.73 28.54 -3.16
C ALA A 191 5.58 29.50 -2.78
N PRO A 192 5.81 30.83 -2.71
CA PRO A 192 4.79 31.78 -2.26
C PRO A 192 3.47 31.74 -3.04
N HIS A 193 3.54 31.41 -4.34
CA HIS A 193 2.38 31.29 -5.22
C HIS A 193 1.67 29.93 -5.08
N THR A 194 2.35 28.90 -4.60
CA THR A 194 1.80 27.55 -4.37
C THR A 194 1.12 27.44 -3.01
N LEU A 195 1.66 28.08 -1.97
CA LEU A 195 1.17 27.96 -0.59
C LEU A 195 -0.35 28.15 -0.43
N PRO A 196 -1.01 29.14 -1.07
CA PRO A 196 -2.46 29.34 -0.96
C PRO A 196 -3.31 28.21 -1.57
N LEU A 197 -2.71 27.38 -2.43
CA LEU A 197 -3.36 26.25 -3.10
C LEU A 197 -3.23 24.95 -2.28
N MET A 198 -2.44 24.96 -1.20
CA MET A 198 -2.19 23.77 -0.40
C MET A 198 -3.25 23.60 0.68
N ASP A 199 -3.73 22.38 0.84
CA ASP A 199 -4.56 21.96 1.97
C ASP A 199 -3.74 21.07 2.92
N PRO A 200 -3.33 21.58 4.10
CA PRO A 200 -2.59 20.79 5.09
C PRO A 200 -3.40 19.64 5.68
N ALA A 201 -4.73 19.68 5.60
CA ALA A 201 -5.60 18.59 6.05
C ALA A 201 -5.76 17.47 5.00
N GLY A 202 -5.25 17.71 3.79
CA GLY A 202 -5.35 16.80 2.65
C GLY A 202 -6.67 16.91 1.90
N THR A 203 -6.64 16.66 0.59
CA THR A 203 -7.75 17.04 -0.32
C THR A 203 -8.87 16.00 -0.45
N GLY A 204 -8.98 15.03 0.46
CA GLY A 204 -9.98 13.96 0.32
C GLY A 204 -9.71 12.99 -0.84
N ALA A 205 -8.63 13.16 -1.61
CA ALA A 205 -8.05 12.10 -2.46
C ALA A 205 -7.82 10.80 -1.66
N VAL A 206 -7.58 10.96 -0.35
CA VAL A 206 -7.52 9.94 0.70
C VAL A 206 -8.82 9.13 0.83
N ALA A 207 -9.99 9.78 0.77
CA ALA A 207 -11.29 9.17 1.09
C ALA A 207 -11.77 8.12 0.05
N SER A 208 -11.18 8.10 -1.14
CA SER A 208 -11.52 7.14 -2.20
C SER A 208 -10.65 5.87 -2.19
N THR A 209 -9.67 5.77 -1.29
CA THR A 209 -8.68 4.68 -1.29
C THR A 209 -9.03 3.51 -0.39
N ARG A 210 -10.31 3.35 0.02
CA ARG A 210 -10.79 2.05 0.52
C ARG A 210 -10.57 1.02 -0.58
N ILE A 211 -9.43 0.33 -0.53
CA ILE A 211 -9.18 -0.85 -1.34
C ILE A 211 -10.32 -1.81 -0.99
N PRO A 212 -11.21 -2.17 -1.93
CA PRO A 212 -12.12 -3.26 -1.69
C PRO A 212 -11.23 -4.50 -1.45
N ALA A 213 -11.49 -5.27 -0.39
CA ALA A 213 -11.03 -6.66 -0.36
C ALA A 213 -11.32 -7.26 -1.73
N PRO A 214 -10.36 -7.93 -2.41
CA PRO A 214 -10.37 -8.12 -3.85
C PRO A 214 -11.74 -8.51 -4.36
N THR A 215 -12.51 -7.51 -4.82
CA THR A 215 -13.79 -7.74 -5.47
C THR A 215 -13.46 -8.12 -6.89
N ALA A 216 -13.95 -9.30 -7.27
CA ALA A 216 -13.81 -9.90 -8.57
C ALA A 216 -13.76 -8.85 -9.69
N PHE A 217 -12.67 -8.86 -10.46
CA PHE A 217 -12.63 -8.18 -11.74
C PHE A 217 -13.79 -8.72 -12.58
N ALA A 218 -14.74 -7.86 -12.90
CA ALA A 218 -15.82 -8.14 -13.82
C ALA A 218 -15.20 -8.45 -15.19
N ALA A 219 -15.60 -9.58 -15.75
CA ALA A 219 -15.30 -9.96 -17.12
C ALA A 219 -15.93 -8.93 -18.06
N ASP A 220 -15.11 -8.27 -18.86
CA ASP A 220 -15.57 -7.68 -20.11
C ASP A 220 -15.14 -8.64 -21.22
N ALA A 221 -16.14 -9.33 -21.77
CA ALA A 221 -16.01 -10.20 -22.91
C ALA A 221 -16.92 -9.63 -24.01
N ALA A 222 -16.31 -8.91 -24.94
CA ALA A 222 -16.76 -8.67 -26.31
C ALA A 222 -15.52 -8.19 -27.07
N GLU A 223 -15.18 -8.57 -28.29
CA GLU A 223 -15.76 -9.42 -29.32
C GLU A 223 -14.59 -9.53 -30.32
N VAL A 224 -14.09 -10.73 -30.62
CA VAL A 224 -13.47 -10.94 -31.94
C VAL A 224 -14.01 -12.25 -32.48
N SER A 225 -15.01 -12.04 -33.34
CA SER A 225 -15.65 -12.91 -34.29
C SER A 225 -14.85 -14.13 -34.71
N SER A 226 -15.50 -15.29 -34.53
CA SER A 226 -15.35 -16.48 -35.34
C SER A 226 -15.34 -16.13 -36.83
N GLN A 227 -14.37 -16.66 -37.57
CA GLN A 227 -14.48 -16.81 -39.01
C GLN A 227 -13.95 -18.19 -39.44
N GLU A 228 -14.92 -19.01 -39.86
CA GLU A 228 -14.87 -20.09 -40.86
C GLU A 228 -13.80 -21.19 -40.75
N ALA A 229 -14.23 -22.34 -40.21
CA ALA A 229 -13.73 -23.65 -40.64
C ALA A 229 -14.86 -24.36 -41.41
N VAL A 230 -14.68 -24.50 -42.72
CA VAL A 230 -15.53 -25.26 -43.64
C VAL A 230 -15.37 -26.77 -43.37
N PRO A 231 -16.45 -27.57 -43.28
CA PRO A 231 -16.32 -29.02 -43.18
C PRO A 231 -16.22 -29.67 -44.56
N THR A 232 -15.16 -30.47 -44.76
CA THR A 232 -15.01 -31.38 -45.90
C THR A 232 -16.01 -32.52 -45.76
N ALA A 233 -16.93 -32.62 -46.73
CA ALA A 233 -17.92 -33.67 -46.82
C ALA A 233 -17.32 -35.02 -47.29
N VAL A 234 -17.97 -36.05 -46.80
CA VAL A 234 -17.71 -37.50 -46.88
C VAL A 234 -18.01 -38.05 -48.28
N ALA A 235 -17.20 -39.01 -48.74
CA ALA A 235 -17.48 -39.93 -49.85
C ALA A 235 -18.71 -40.82 -49.49
N GLU A 236 -19.58 -41.32 -50.38
CA GLU A 236 -19.33 -42.22 -51.51
C GLU A 236 -20.71 -42.71 -52.04
N VAL A 237 -20.73 -43.40 -53.20
CA VAL A 237 -21.80 -44.26 -53.78
C VAL A 237 -22.79 -43.61 -54.75
N THR A 238 -22.48 -43.61 -56.06
CA THR A 238 -22.92 -44.59 -57.08
C THR A 238 -22.37 -44.18 -58.44
#